data_AF-A0A1I1YWX8-F1
#
_entry.id   AF-A0A1I1YWX8-F1
#
_cell.length_a   1.000
_cell.length_b   1.000
_cell.length_c   1.000
_cell.angle_alpha   90.00
_cell.angle_beta   90.00
_cell.angle_gamma   90.00
#
_symmetry.space_group_name_H-M   'P 1'
#
loop_
_entity.id
_entity.type
_entity.pdbx_description
1 polymer ?
#
loop_
_entity_poly.entity_id
_entity_poly.type
_entity_poly.pdbx_seq_one_letter_code
_entity_poly.pdbx_strand_id
1 'polypeptide(L)'
;MVDNGIELERSGMLRSYSEAVDWINGLIPFGIRPGLDRIEQLLERLNNPQRRLKFIHIAGTNGKGSTCAYLTSVLLKCGYDVGTFTSPYITKFTNRFQYNGQDIEEETLLRLANVLKPHVEEIADTELGSPTMFEVSTALAILFYATVTYPDYVVWETGLGGRMDVTNIVTPVISVITNVGHDHMDRLGDTLTAVAGEKAGIIKPGVPVVSAVDQPEVIEVVKRTAEEKKSTLYLLGEQFNIKELSSEEDEQTFRFEGMFRAIDPLTITLNGAHQRTNAAVAVMTLEVLRQYYALIVEDDALAEGLREAAWPGRLEMVSRLPRILIDGAHNPEGAASLVQALRTTYKYDRLHVMMAMVENKNHRDVLKHILPIVDTLIVTEPDFRSRLNAELLADLVRAEKSEEHSFELIVEKDWREGLRKLQQMTGETDLGVVTGTLYLIGDVRSRILYNSDSEKGW
;
A
#
# COMPACT_ATOMS: atom_id res chain seq x y z
N MET A 1 47.07 -20.80 29.06
CA MET A 1 46.24 -19.65 29.47
C MET A 1 45.74 -19.02 28.18
N VAL A 2 44.81 -19.71 27.52
CA VAL A 2 43.35 -19.45 27.53
C VAL A 2 43.07 -18.07 26.95
N ASP A 3 42.92 -18.14 25.64
CA ASP A 3 42.27 -17.24 24.71
C ASP A 3 40.81 -17.02 25.16
N ASN A 4 40.54 -15.89 25.82
CA ASN A 4 39.22 -15.53 26.38
C ASN A 4 38.81 -14.10 25.99
N GLY A 5 39.32 -13.59 24.86
CA GLY A 5 39.15 -12.19 24.45
C GLY A 5 38.11 -11.93 23.35
N ILE A 6 37.58 -12.96 22.68
CA ILE A 6 36.78 -12.79 21.44
C ILE A 6 35.36 -13.39 21.55
N GLU A 7 35.04 -14.15 22.59
CA GLU A 7 33.70 -14.76 22.73
C GLU A 7 32.63 -13.82 23.35
N LEU A 8 33.01 -12.65 23.88
CA LEU A 8 32.09 -11.76 24.59
C LEU A 8 31.35 -10.73 23.71
N GLU A 9 31.72 -10.54 22.44
CA GLU A 9 30.97 -9.65 21.51
C GLU A 9 29.85 -10.36 20.73
N ARG A 10 29.80 -11.71 20.76
CA ARG A 10 28.82 -12.51 20.00
C ARG A 10 27.48 -12.72 20.71
N SER A 11 27.29 -12.16 21.91
CA SER A 11 26.12 -12.45 22.76
C SER A 11 24.86 -11.65 22.42
N GLY A 12 24.92 -10.68 21.51
CA GLY A 12 23.79 -9.79 21.18
C GLY A 12 23.40 -9.70 19.71
N MET A 13 24.12 -10.39 18.81
CA MET A 13 23.87 -10.38 17.36
C MET A 13 22.84 -11.45 16.97
N LEU A 14 21.95 -11.06 16.06
CA LEU A 14 21.01 -11.91 15.36
C LEU A 14 21.77 -12.81 14.39
N ARG A 15 21.41 -14.09 14.31
CA ARG A 15 22.16 -15.13 13.58
C ARG A 15 21.49 -15.59 12.29
N SER A 16 20.20 -15.30 12.13
CA SER A 16 19.43 -15.68 10.95
C SER A 16 18.41 -14.61 10.58
N TYR A 17 17.93 -14.65 9.35
CA TYR A 17 16.81 -13.84 8.89
C TYR A 17 15.58 -13.98 9.79
N SER A 18 15.24 -15.22 10.19
CA SER A 18 14.10 -15.47 11.08
C SER A 18 14.28 -14.75 12.43
N GLU A 19 15.47 -14.84 13.05
CA GLU A 19 15.75 -14.12 14.30
C GLU A 19 15.64 -12.60 14.12
N ALA A 20 16.08 -12.06 12.98
CA ALA A 20 15.98 -10.63 12.70
C ALA A 20 14.53 -10.16 12.52
N VAL A 21 13.73 -10.93 11.79
CA VAL A 21 12.30 -10.65 11.61
C VAL A 21 11.56 -10.80 12.93
N ASP A 22 11.85 -11.83 13.73
CA ASP A 22 11.25 -12.03 15.05
C ASP A 22 11.60 -10.89 16.00
N TRP A 23 12.84 -10.40 15.97
CA TRP A 23 13.25 -9.22 16.75
C TRP A 23 12.46 -7.97 16.33
N ILE A 24 12.35 -7.69 15.03
CA ILE A 24 11.58 -6.54 14.52
C ILE A 24 10.09 -6.67 14.86
N ASN A 25 9.50 -7.87 14.72
CA ASN A 25 8.11 -8.15 15.08
C ASN A 25 7.89 -8.10 16.59
N GLY A 26 8.91 -8.40 17.40
CA GLY A 26 8.90 -8.21 18.85
C GLY A 26 8.66 -6.76 19.28
N LEU A 27 8.81 -5.79 18.38
CA LEU A 27 8.52 -4.37 18.62
C LEU A 27 7.05 -3.99 18.35
N ILE A 28 6.21 -4.91 17.85
CA ILE A 28 4.79 -4.67 17.60
C ILE A 28 4.00 -4.24 18.86
N PRO A 29 4.26 -4.80 20.06
CA PRO A 29 3.55 -4.39 21.28
C PRO A 29 3.70 -2.91 21.64
N PHE A 30 4.73 -2.21 21.13
CA PHE A 30 4.88 -0.76 21.33
C PHE A 30 3.82 0.06 20.59
N GLY A 31 3.12 -0.54 19.61
CA GLY A 31 1.98 0.06 18.92
C GLY A 31 2.34 1.29 18.09
N ILE A 32 1.37 2.19 17.94
CA ILE A 32 1.56 3.46 17.25
C ILE A 32 1.92 4.51 18.30
N ARG A 33 3.11 5.09 18.15
CA ARG A 33 3.60 6.20 18.98
C ARG A 33 3.80 7.41 18.08
N PRO A 34 2.84 8.34 17.99
CA PRO A 34 2.99 9.52 17.15
C PRO A 34 4.25 10.30 17.52
N GLY A 35 5.00 10.78 16.51
CA GLY A 35 6.20 11.57 16.71
C GLY A 35 7.32 11.13 15.78
N LEU A 36 8.23 12.05 15.47
CA LEU A 36 9.43 11.77 14.68
C LEU A 36 10.68 11.66 15.56
N ASP A 37 10.62 12.02 16.85
CA ASP A 37 11.80 12.16 17.71
C ASP A 37 12.66 10.88 17.79
N ARG A 38 12.01 9.69 17.89
CA ARG A 38 12.73 8.40 17.96
C ARG A 38 13.42 8.06 16.65
N ILE A 39 12.73 8.23 15.52
CA ILE A 39 13.32 7.95 14.20
C ILE A 39 14.38 9.00 13.84
N GLU A 40 14.19 10.26 14.23
CA GLU A 40 15.20 11.32 14.13
C GLU A 40 16.47 10.95 14.88
N GLN A 41 16.36 10.56 16.15
CA GLN A 41 17.51 10.15 16.95
C GLN A 41 18.19 8.90 16.37
N LEU A 42 17.42 7.92 15.90
CA LEU A 42 17.96 6.72 15.27
C LEU A 42 18.75 7.05 13.99
N LEU A 43 18.20 7.87 13.10
CA LEU A 43 18.89 8.27 11.87
C LEU A 43 20.07 9.22 12.13
N GLU A 44 20.01 10.05 13.17
CA GLU A 44 21.14 10.90 13.58
C GLU A 44 22.35 10.05 14.00
N ARG A 45 22.14 9.01 14.81
CA ARG A 45 23.18 8.02 15.18
C ARG A 45 23.80 7.32 13.96
N LEU A 46 23.05 7.22 12.87
CA LEU A 46 23.47 6.62 11.60
C LEU A 46 24.04 7.65 10.60
N ASN A 47 24.34 8.88 11.05
CA ASN A 47 24.84 9.98 10.22
C ASN A 47 23.87 10.45 9.13
N ASN A 48 22.57 10.45 9.43
CA ASN A 48 21.50 10.96 8.59
C ASN A 48 21.51 10.41 7.13
N PRO A 49 21.46 9.07 6.94
CA PRO A 49 21.59 8.42 5.64
C PRO A 49 20.50 8.87 4.63
N GLN A 50 19.31 9.21 5.12
CA GLN A 50 18.20 9.69 4.31
C GLN A 50 18.52 10.97 3.52
N ARG A 51 19.48 11.79 3.96
CA ARG A 51 19.83 13.04 3.27
C ARG A 51 20.56 12.83 1.93
N ARG A 52 20.97 11.60 1.62
CA ARG A 52 21.69 11.24 0.38
C ARG A 52 20.78 10.73 -0.73
N LEU A 53 19.48 10.55 -0.43
CA LEU A 53 18.53 9.87 -1.30
C LEU A 53 17.51 10.87 -1.87
N LYS A 54 17.00 10.59 -3.08
CA LYS A 54 15.92 11.36 -3.72
C LYS A 54 14.60 10.62 -3.57
N PHE A 55 13.73 11.12 -2.70
CA PHE A 55 12.44 10.46 -2.45
C PHE A 55 11.32 11.03 -3.31
N ILE A 56 10.45 10.15 -3.79
CA ILE A 56 9.09 10.49 -4.26
C ILE A 56 8.15 10.03 -3.16
N HIS A 57 7.58 10.96 -2.39
CA HIS A 57 6.86 10.62 -1.14
C HIS A 57 5.35 10.62 -1.38
N ILE A 58 4.71 9.46 -1.19
CA ILE A 58 3.31 9.24 -1.53
C ILE A 58 2.45 9.01 -0.29
N ALA A 59 1.46 9.89 -0.08
CA ALA A 59 0.40 9.77 0.89
C ALA A 59 -0.97 9.59 0.21
N GLY A 60 -1.96 9.13 0.97
CA GLY A 60 -3.29 8.86 0.46
C GLY A 60 -4.11 7.97 1.36
N THR A 61 -5.43 7.96 1.20
CA THR A 61 -6.28 6.93 1.85
C THR A 61 -6.16 5.64 1.03
N ASN A 62 -6.52 5.69 -0.25
CA ASN A 62 -6.40 4.59 -1.21
C ASN A 62 -5.48 4.98 -2.38
N GLY A 63 -5.03 4.00 -3.17
CA GLY A 63 -4.27 4.24 -4.41
C GLY A 63 -2.78 4.56 -4.23
N LYS A 64 -2.27 4.65 -2.99
CA LYS A 64 -0.83 4.84 -2.70
C LYS A 64 0.03 3.77 -3.39
N GLY A 65 -0.16 2.51 -3.00
CA GLY A 65 0.53 1.36 -3.60
C GLY A 65 0.45 1.27 -5.13
N SER A 66 -0.73 1.46 -5.73
CA SER A 66 -0.85 1.49 -7.21
C SER A 66 -0.05 2.63 -7.83
N THR A 67 -0.05 3.82 -7.21
CA THR A 67 0.74 4.96 -7.69
C THR A 67 2.23 4.67 -7.56
N CYS A 68 2.66 4.04 -6.46
CA CYS A 68 4.02 3.54 -6.31
C CYS A 68 4.38 2.56 -7.45
N ALA A 69 3.50 1.59 -7.76
CA ALA A 69 3.72 0.61 -8.81
C ALA A 69 3.90 1.25 -10.19
N TYR A 70 3.06 2.22 -10.54
CA TYR A 70 3.21 2.97 -11.80
C TYR A 70 4.52 3.75 -11.86
N LEU A 71 4.85 4.48 -10.80
CA LEU A 71 6.10 5.25 -10.73
C LEU A 71 7.33 4.35 -10.85
N THR A 72 7.38 3.28 -10.05
CA THR A 72 8.48 2.32 -10.08
C THR A 72 8.60 1.67 -11.45
N SER A 73 7.50 1.16 -12.02
CA SER A 73 7.51 0.49 -13.33
C SER A 73 8.02 1.40 -14.44
N VAL A 74 7.51 2.64 -14.52
CA VAL A 74 7.93 3.61 -15.54
C VAL A 74 9.39 4.03 -15.35
N LEU A 75 9.82 4.32 -14.13
CA LEU A 75 11.21 4.71 -13.87
C LEU A 75 12.20 3.59 -14.24
N LEU A 76 11.86 2.33 -13.96
CA LEU A 76 12.67 1.18 -14.39
C LEU A 76 12.72 1.05 -15.91
N LYS A 77 11.60 1.25 -16.62
CA LYS A 77 11.58 1.25 -18.09
C LYS A 77 12.38 2.40 -18.70
N CYS A 78 12.49 3.52 -18.00
CA CYS A 78 13.36 4.63 -18.37
C CYS A 78 14.85 4.37 -18.05
N GLY A 79 15.19 3.24 -17.42
CA GLY A 79 16.56 2.84 -17.11
C GLY A 79 17.12 3.41 -15.80
N TYR A 80 16.27 3.91 -14.90
CA TYR A 80 16.69 4.37 -13.58
C TYR A 80 16.76 3.24 -12.57
N ASP A 81 17.68 3.34 -11.62
CA ASP A 81 17.69 2.49 -10.44
C ASP A 81 16.66 3.01 -9.41
N VAL A 82 15.76 2.13 -8.96
CA VAL A 82 14.61 2.51 -8.12
C VAL A 82 14.54 1.68 -6.86
N GLY A 83 14.59 2.36 -5.70
CA GLY A 83 14.17 1.80 -4.42
C GLY A 83 12.66 1.95 -4.26
N THR A 84 11.96 0.93 -3.77
CA THR A 84 10.51 0.99 -3.52
C THR A 84 10.20 0.53 -2.11
N PHE A 85 9.63 1.43 -1.30
CA PHE A 85 9.18 1.12 0.05
C PHE A 85 7.66 1.18 0.13
N THR A 86 7.04 0.06 0.49
CA THR A 86 5.57 -0.07 0.58
C THR A 86 5.12 -0.70 1.89
N SER A 87 3.88 -0.40 2.29
CA SER A 87 3.31 -0.96 3.51
C SER A 87 1.78 -1.12 3.46
N PRO A 88 1.23 -2.17 4.10
CA PRO A 88 1.91 -3.33 4.69
C PRO A 88 2.51 -4.26 3.61
N TYR A 89 3.33 -5.24 4.01
CA TYR A 89 3.68 -6.33 3.09
C TYR A 89 2.48 -7.27 2.89
N ILE A 90 2.46 -7.99 1.76
CA ILE A 90 1.37 -8.91 1.41
C ILE A 90 1.75 -10.36 1.73
N THR A 91 2.92 -10.83 1.30
CA THR A 91 3.31 -12.24 1.45
C THR A 91 4.53 -12.47 2.33
N LYS A 92 5.52 -11.58 2.28
CA LYS A 92 6.81 -11.74 2.96
C LYS A 92 7.27 -10.40 3.53
N PHE A 93 7.91 -10.38 4.69
CA PHE A 93 8.41 -9.17 5.32
C PHE A 93 9.35 -8.38 4.40
N THR A 94 10.16 -9.08 3.60
CA THR A 94 11.06 -8.49 2.59
C THR A 94 10.34 -7.70 1.50
N ASN A 95 9.06 -7.98 1.21
CA ASN A 95 8.31 -7.29 0.14
C ASN A 95 8.19 -5.77 0.40
N ARG A 96 8.43 -5.31 1.64
CA ARG A 96 8.45 -3.88 1.97
C ARG A 96 9.62 -3.14 1.35
N PHE A 97 10.72 -3.83 1.05
CA PHE A 97 11.99 -3.22 0.67
C PHE A 97 12.42 -3.79 -0.66
N GLN A 98 12.23 -3.03 -1.73
CA GLN A 98 12.57 -3.50 -3.07
C GLN A 98 13.59 -2.59 -3.73
N TYR A 99 14.48 -3.19 -4.51
CA TYR A 99 15.40 -2.51 -5.41
C TYR A 99 15.24 -3.10 -6.81
N ASN A 100 14.89 -2.28 -7.80
CA ASN A 100 14.64 -2.70 -9.18
C ASN A 100 13.66 -3.88 -9.30
N GLY A 101 12.58 -3.83 -8.50
CA GLY A 101 11.53 -4.85 -8.46
C GLY A 101 11.91 -6.15 -7.76
N GLN A 102 13.12 -6.24 -7.20
CA GLN A 102 13.57 -7.38 -6.39
C GLN A 102 13.54 -7.03 -4.91
N ASP A 103 13.00 -7.93 -4.10
CA ASP A 103 13.02 -7.83 -2.64
C ASP A 103 14.46 -7.79 -2.09
N ILE A 104 14.64 -7.13 -0.95
CA ILE A 104 15.88 -7.20 -0.17
C ILE A 104 16.23 -8.67 0.14
N GLU A 105 17.50 -9.02 -0.08
CA GLU A 105 18.01 -10.34 0.29
C GLU A 105 17.95 -10.55 1.81
N GLU A 106 17.57 -11.76 2.23
CA GLU A 106 17.48 -12.13 3.64
C GLU A 106 18.77 -11.87 4.43
N GLU A 107 19.93 -12.16 3.84
CA GLU A 107 21.25 -11.91 4.44
C GLU A 107 21.53 -10.41 4.58
N THR A 108 21.13 -9.61 3.58
CA THR A 108 21.25 -8.15 3.66
C THR A 108 20.35 -7.59 4.75
N LEU A 109 19.11 -8.07 4.87
CA LEU A 109 18.19 -7.68 5.95
C LEU A 109 18.77 -8.01 7.32
N LEU A 110 19.27 -9.23 7.52
CA LEU A 110 19.92 -9.66 8.76
C LEU A 110 21.10 -8.74 9.12
N ARG A 111 21.97 -8.43 8.16
CA ARG A 111 23.11 -7.54 8.37
C ARG A 111 22.66 -6.16 8.81
N LEU A 112 21.67 -5.57 8.14
CA LEU A 112 21.15 -4.24 8.49
C LEU A 112 20.40 -4.24 9.83
N ALA A 113 19.67 -5.30 10.16
CA ALA A 113 19.04 -5.46 11.47
C ALA A 113 20.09 -5.48 12.59
N ASN A 114 21.21 -6.18 12.39
CA ASN A 114 22.34 -6.18 13.34
C ASN A 114 23.01 -4.80 13.47
N VAL A 115 23.01 -3.96 12.43
CA VAL A 115 23.46 -2.56 12.53
C VAL A 115 22.49 -1.73 13.37
N LEU A 116 21.18 -1.91 13.17
CA LEU A 116 20.15 -1.13 13.86
C LEU A 116 19.97 -1.52 15.32
N LYS A 117 20.05 -2.82 15.63
CA LYS A 117 19.74 -3.38 16.95
C LYS A 117 20.39 -2.64 18.13
N PRO A 118 21.73 -2.41 18.17
CA PRO A 118 22.34 -1.71 19.30
C PRO A 118 21.82 -0.28 19.45
N HIS A 119 21.56 0.44 18.35
CA HIS A 119 21.01 1.80 18.42
C HIS A 119 19.56 1.81 18.89
N VAL A 120 18.76 0.82 18.50
CA VAL A 120 17.37 0.66 18.97
C VAL A 120 17.33 0.39 20.47
N GLU A 121 18.21 -0.50 20.97
CA GLU A 121 18.32 -0.81 22.40
C GLU A 121 18.80 0.40 23.21
N GLU A 122 19.80 1.13 22.73
CA GLU A 122 20.26 2.37 23.37
C GLU A 122 19.18 3.45 23.45
N ILE A 123 18.34 3.61 22.41
CA ILE A 123 17.23 4.56 22.42
C ILE A 123 16.12 4.09 23.37
N ALA A 124 15.90 2.78 23.47
CA ALA A 124 14.91 2.20 24.36
C ALA A 124 15.17 2.53 25.84
N ASP A 125 16.44 2.68 26.22
CA ASP A 125 16.87 3.08 27.57
C ASP A 125 16.77 4.59 27.85
N THR A 126 16.39 5.41 26.85
CA THR A 126 16.16 6.84 27.01
C THR A 126 14.71 7.16 27.38
N GLU A 127 14.43 8.42 27.72
CA GLU A 127 13.07 8.92 28.00
C GLU A 127 12.12 8.81 26.79
N LEU A 128 12.65 8.70 25.56
CA LEU A 128 11.83 8.50 24.35
C LEU A 128 11.21 7.09 24.29
N GLY A 129 11.82 6.14 24.99
CA GLY A 129 11.48 4.72 24.94
C GLY A 129 11.77 4.06 23.60
N SER A 130 11.50 2.76 23.52
CA SER A 130 11.84 1.93 22.36
C SER A 130 11.24 2.47 21.05
N PRO A 131 12.03 2.51 19.96
CA PRO A 131 11.50 2.59 18.60
C PRO A 131 10.49 1.48 18.33
N THR A 132 9.47 1.82 17.54
CA THR A 132 8.42 0.89 17.09
C THR A 132 8.90 0.03 15.93
N MET A 133 8.19 -1.06 15.64
CA MET A 133 8.45 -1.92 14.48
C MET A 133 8.52 -1.12 13.16
N PHE A 134 7.63 -0.15 12.99
CA PHE A 134 7.56 0.65 11.77
C PHE A 134 8.71 1.67 11.68
N GLU A 135 9.16 2.24 12.80
CA GLU A 135 10.35 3.10 12.84
C GLU A 135 11.62 2.32 12.47
N VAL A 136 11.79 1.11 13.03
CA VAL A 136 12.94 0.25 12.72
C VAL A 136 12.92 -0.23 11.27
N SER A 137 11.75 -0.64 10.76
CA SER A 137 11.58 -1.00 9.35
C SER A 137 11.92 0.16 8.42
N THR A 138 11.48 1.38 8.76
CA THR A 138 11.77 2.59 7.98
C THR A 138 13.26 2.91 7.97
N ALA A 139 13.94 2.82 9.12
CA ALA A 139 15.39 2.99 9.21
C ALA A 139 16.14 1.93 8.41
N LEU A 140 15.67 0.67 8.42
CA LEU A 140 16.24 -0.42 7.63
C LEU A 140 16.15 -0.14 6.14
N ALA A 141 14.99 0.30 5.66
CA ALA A 141 14.80 0.70 4.26
C ALA A 141 15.76 1.82 3.85
N ILE A 142 15.87 2.86 4.67
CA ILE A 142 16.77 3.99 4.41
C ILE A 142 18.23 3.52 4.37
N LEU A 143 18.66 2.66 5.30
CA LEU A 143 20.02 2.12 5.29
C LEU A 143 20.28 1.24 4.07
N PHE A 144 19.31 0.41 3.68
CA PHE A 144 19.41 -0.41 2.48
C PHE A 144 19.68 0.46 1.25
N TYR A 145 18.87 1.49 1.03
CA TYR A 145 19.05 2.38 -0.11
C TYR A 145 20.30 3.26 -0.01
N ALA A 146 20.66 3.74 1.18
CA ALA A 146 21.77 4.68 1.36
C ALA A 146 23.15 4.03 1.45
N THR A 147 23.24 2.72 1.69
CA THR A 147 24.52 2.03 1.96
C THR A 147 24.74 0.77 1.13
N VAL A 148 23.68 0.17 0.56
CA VAL A 148 23.78 -1.08 -0.19
C VAL A 148 23.50 -0.86 -1.67
N THR A 149 22.40 -0.20 -2.04
CA THR A 149 21.91 -0.17 -3.43
C THR A 149 22.03 1.16 -4.15
N TYR A 150 21.93 2.31 -3.46
CA TYR A 150 22.13 3.65 -4.02
C TYR A 150 21.23 3.98 -5.24
N PRO A 151 19.88 3.87 -5.13
CA PRO A 151 18.99 4.14 -6.26
C PRO A 151 18.96 5.62 -6.66
N ASP A 152 18.65 5.89 -7.92
CA ASP A 152 18.40 7.24 -8.44
C ASP A 152 17.21 7.90 -7.74
N TYR A 153 16.15 7.11 -7.51
CA TYR A 153 14.94 7.53 -6.81
C TYR A 153 14.46 6.46 -5.84
N VAL A 154 13.88 6.90 -4.72
CA VAL A 154 13.16 6.05 -3.78
C VAL A 154 11.69 6.40 -3.82
N VAL A 155 10.87 5.51 -4.37
CA VAL A 155 9.41 5.57 -4.32
C VAL A 155 8.97 5.15 -2.92
N TRP A 156 8.38 6.08 -2.17
CA TRP A 156 8.32 6.04 -0.71
C TRP A 156 6.89 6.23 -0.23
N GLU A 157 6.22 5.13 0.14
CA GLU A 157 4.83 5.14 0.60
C GLU A 157 4.73 5.47 2.10
N THR A 158 3.82 6.38 2.48
CA THR A 158 3.46 6.58 3.90
C THR A 158 2.73 5.38 4.48
N GLY A 159 3.01 5.03 5.74
CA GLY A 159 2.25 3.99 6.45
C GLY A 159 0.84 4.45 6.81
N LEU A 160 0.73 5.52 7.59
CA LEU A 160 -0.53 6.06 8.09
C LEU A 160 -0.51 7.59 8.17
N GLY A 161 -1.52 8.24 7.58
CA GLY A 161 -1.63 9.70 7.62
C GLY A 161 -0.57 10.36 6.74
N GLY A 162 0.38 11.07 7.37
CA GLY A 162 1.48 11.74 6.68
C GLY A 162 2.34 12.58 7.63
N ARG A 163 1.74 13.56 8.31
CA ARG A 163 2.42 14.55 9.17
C ARG A 163 3.28 13.89 10.24
N MET A 164 2.69 12.94 10.96
CA MET A 164 3.34 12.19 12.05
C MET A 164 3.74 10.78 11.62
N ASP A 165 3.66 10.47 10.32
CA ASP A 165 4.12 9.20 9.79
C ASP A 165 5.65 9.17 9.78
N VAL A 166 6.25 8.07 10.20
CA VAL A 166 7.71 7.94 10.33
C VAL A 166 8.44 8.13 9.01
N THR A 167 7.75 7.88 7.88
CA THR A 167 8.28 8.10 6.53
C THR A 167 8.48 9.59 6.22
N ASN A 168 7.84 10.49 6.98
CA ASN A 168 7.92 11.94 6.84
C ASN A 168 9.25 12.54 7.32
N ILE A 169 10.20 11.70 7.74
CA ILE A 169 11.58 12.04 8.09
C ILE A 169 12.44 12.52 6.90
N VAL A 170 11.91 12.42 5.68
CA VAL A 170 12.64 12.74 4.44
C VAL A 170 12.25 14.10 3.87
N THR A 171 13.12 14.71 3.06
CA THR A 171 12.74 15.83 2.17
C THR A 171 12.70 15.29 0.74
N PRO A 172 11.50 15.08 0.16
CA PRO A 172 11.39 14.48 -1.17
C PRO A 172 11.68 15.49 -2.27
N VAL A 173 11.91 14.99 -3.49
CA VAL A 173 11.94 15.81 -4.71
C VAL A 173 10.52 16.18 -5.16
N ILE A 174 9.52 15.39 -4.77
CA ILE A 174 8.10 15.67 -5.01
C ILE A 174 7.24 14.92 -3.99
N SER A 175 6.17 15.56 -3.52
CA SER A 175 5.17 14.94 -2.67
C SER A 175 3.92 14.59 -3.50
N VAL A 176 3.25 13.48 -3.18
CA VAL A 176 2.05 13.01 -3.89
C VAL A 176 0.96 12.70 -2.87
N ILE A 177 -0.23 13.26 -3.07
CA ILE A 177 -1.42 12.96 -2.25
C ILE A 177 -2.49 12.38 -3.18
N THR A 178 -2.65 11.05 -3.21
CA THR A 178 -3.55 10.38 -4.17
C THR A 178 -5.00 10.80 -3.96
N ASN A 179 -5.57 10.52 -2.78
CA ASN A 179 -6.91 10.91 -2.38
C ASN A 179 -7.02 11.00 -0.84
N VAL A 180 -8.16 11.52 -0.38
CA VAL A 180 -8.57 11.55 1.02
C VAL A 180 -9.96 10.91 1.11
N GLY A 181 -10.15 10.08 2.13
CA GLY A 181 -11.40 9.37 2.40
C GLY A 181 -11.41 8.86 3.84
N HIS A 182 -12.48 8.19 4.24
CA HIS A 182 -12.70 7.70 5.59
C HIS A 182 -11.88 6.43 5.87
N ASP A 183 -10.68 6.61 6.41
CA ASP A 183 -9.89 5.50 6.94
C ASP A 183 -9.07 5.97 8.14
N HIS A 184 -8.96 5.08 9.13
CA HIS A 184 -8.25 5.36 10.38
C HIS A 184 -8.68 6.66 11.09
N MET A 185 -9.98 6.99 11.04
CA MET A 185 -10.52 8.21 11.66
C MET A 185 -10.30 8.26 13.18
N ASP A 186 -10.27 7.08 13.84
CA ASP A 186 -9.92 6.93 15.25
C ASP A 186 -8.52 7.48 15.59
N ARG A 187 -7.66 7.66 14.58
CA ARG A 187 -6.26 8.12 14.73
C ARG A 187 -5.99 9.44 14.03
N LEU A 188 -6.59 9.66 12.86
CA LEU A 188 -6.34 10.82 12.00
C LEU A 188 -7.35 11.96 12.22
N GLY A 189 -8.39 11.71 13.02
CA GLY A 189 -9.45 12.66 13.34
C GLY A 189 -10.77 12.32 12.66
N ASP A 190 -11.85 12.89 13.21
CA ASP A 190 -13.23 12.52 12.87
C ASP A 190 -13.80 13.24 11.64
N THR A 191 -12.97 13.98 10.89
CA THR A 191 -13.41 14.73 9.71
C THR A 191 -12.45 14.54 8.54
N LEU A 192 -12.96 14.62 7.31
CA LEU A 192 -12.13 14.58 6.10
C LEU A 192 -11.07 15.69 6.10
N THR A 193 -11.38 16.87 6.64
CA THR A 193 -10.42 17.98 6.77
C THR A 193 -9.27 17.67 7.73
N ALA A 194 -9.52 16.95 8.83
CA ALA A 194 -8.48 16.51 9.76
C ALA A 194 -7.57 15.45 9.11
N VAL A 195 -8.18 14.47 8.44
CA VAL A 195 -7.45 13.45 7.67
C VAL A 195 -6.61 14.12 6.56
N ALA A 196 -7.18 15.10 5.85
CA ALA A 196 -6.46 15.87 4.84
C ALA A 196 -5.26 16.63 5.43
N GLY A 197 -5.41 17.25 6.61
CA GLY A 197 -4.33 17.94 7.30
C GLY A 197 -3.18 17.01 7.70
N GLU A 198 -3.50 15.79 8.14
CA GLU A 198 -2.49 14.75 8.38
C GLU A 198 -1.76 14.39 7.10
N LYS A 199 -2.46 14.12 5.99
CA LYS A 199 -1.79 13.75 4.72
C LYS A 199 -0.98 14.92 4.13
N ALA A 200 -1.51 16.14 4.19
CA ALA A 200 -0.84 17.36 3.71
C ALA A 200 0.47 17.65 4.47
N GLY A 201 0.69 17.03 5.63
CA GLY A 201 1.94 17.13 6.38
C GLY A 201 3.19 16.59 5.65
N ILE A 202 3.03 15.85 4.55
CA ILE A 202 4.16 15.46 3.69
C ILE A 202 4.58 16.57 2.71
N ILE A 203 3.82 17.67 2.59
CA ILE A 203 4.17 18.81 1.74
C ILE A 203 5.33 19.56 2.42
N LYS A 204 6.48 19.62 1.73
CA LYS A 204 7.69 20.25 2.25
C LYS A 204 7.93 21.63 1.62
N PRO A 205 8.62 22.56 2.33
CA PRO A 205 8.87 23.90 1.82
C PRO A 205 9.53 23.89 0.43
N GLY A 206 8.91 24.55 -0.55
CA GLY A 206 9.44 24.66 -1.92
C GLY A 206 9.43 23.37 -2.76
N VAL A 207 8.99 22.24 -2.20
CA VAL A 207 8.91 20.96 -2.92
C VAL A 207 7.54 20.86 -3.60
N PRO A 208 7.43 20.57 -4.91
CA PRO A 208 6.14 20.47 -5.59
C PRO A 208 5.26 19.34 -5.04
N VAL A 209 3.95 19.48 -5.21
CA VAL A 209 2.96 18.47 -4.80
C VAL A 209 1.98 18.14 -5.93
N VAL A 210 1.73 16.86 -6.17
CA VAL A 210 0.69 16.36 -7.09
C VAL A 210 -0.46 15.77 -6.28
N SER A 211 -1.71 16.06 -6.66
CA SER A 211 -2.87 15.49 -5.98
C SER A 211 -4.06 15.22 -6.90
N ALA A 212 -4.88 14.25 -6.51
CA ALA A 212 -6.17 13.95 -7.13
C ALA A 212 -7.33 13.95 -6.11
N VAL A 213 -7.21 14.74 -5.04
CA VAL A 213 -8.34 15.02 -4.14
C VAL A 213 -9.42 15.80 -4.89
N ASP A 214 -10.68 15.44 -4.67
CA ASP A 214 -11.82 16.00 -5.40
C ASP A 214 -12.84 16.72 -4.50
N GLN A 215 -12.83 16.45 -3.19
CA GLN A 215 -13.75 17.10 -2.26
C GLN A 215 -13.34 18.55 -2.00
N PRO A 216 -14.25 19.54 -2.13
CA PRO A 216 -13.91 20.97 -1.99
C PRO A 216 -13.19 21.33 -0.69
N GLU A 217 -13.64 20.79 0.44
CA GLU A 217 -13.05 21.05 1.76
C GLU A 217 -11.66 20.43 1.93
N VAL A 218 -11.38 19.32 1.23
CA VAL A 218 -10.06 18.68 1.21
C VAL A 218 -9.11 19.44 0.29
N ILE A 219 -9.59 19.84 -0.90
CA ILE A 219 -8.84 20.67 -1.85
C ILE A 219 -8.34 21.93 -1.16
N GLU A 220 -9.19 22.60 -0.38
CA GLU A 220 -8.84 23.82 0.35
C GLU A 220 -7.71 23.59 1.36
N VAL A 221 -7.73 22.47 2.09
CA VAL A 221 -6.65 22.11 3.03
C VAL A 221 -5.33 21.90 2.29
N VAL A 222 -5.35 21.19 1.17
CA VAL A 222 -4.14 20.93 0.36
C VAL A 222 -3.61 22.23 -0.26
N LYS A 223 -4.47 23.08 -0.82
CA LYS A 223 -4.11 24.39 -1.39
C LYS A 223 -3.48 25.31 -0.35
N ARG A 224 -4.15 25.49 0.80
CA ARG A 224 -3.63 26.31 1.90
C ARG A 224 -2.27 25.81 2.37
N THR A 225 -2.12 24.50 2.57
CA THR A 225 -0.84 23.91 3.00
C THR A 225 0.26 24.12 1.95
N ALA A 226 -0.06 23.96 0.67
CA ALA A 226 0.88 24.21 -0.41
C ALA A 226 1.33 25.69 -0.43
N GLU A 227 0.39 26.64 -0.31
CA GLU A 227 0.71 28.07 -0.21
C GLU A 227 1.59 28.41 0.99
N GLU A 228 1.24 27.91 2.18
CA GLU A 228 2.03 28.10 3.41
C GLU A 228 3.47 27.57 3.26
N LYS A 229 3.63 26.45 2.56
CA LYS A 229 4.92 25.84 2.26
C LYS A 229 5.60 26.41 1.01
N LYS A 230 4.98 27.37 0.32
CA LYS A 230 5.45 27.89 -0.98
C LYS A 230 5.73 26.76 -1.98
N SER A 231 4.88 25.74 -1.97
CA SER A 231 4.91 24.57 -2.84
C SER A 231 3.98 24.80 -4.02
N THR A 232 4.39 24.37 -5.21
CA THR A 232 3.50 24.39 -6.39
C THR A 232 2.62 23.15 -6.36
N LEU A 233 1.30 23.35 -6.36
CA LEU A 233 0.30 22.28 -6.42
C LEU A 233 -0.11 22.00 -7.87
N TYR A 234 -0.10 20.73 -8.24
CA TYR A 234 -0.66 20.18 -9.48
C TYR A 234 -1.85 19.30 -9.10
N LEU A 235 -3.06 19.80 -9.32
CA LEU A 235 -4.32 19.16 -8.93
C LEU A 235 -5.06 18.63 -10.16
N LEU A 236 -5.55 17.39 -10.06
CA LEU A 236 -6.46 16.81 -11.05
C LEU A 236 -7.74 17.66 -11.14
N GLY A 237 -8.18 18.00 -12.34
CA GLY A 237 -9.28 18.95 -12.56
C GLY A 237 -8.80 20.39 -12.81
N GLU A 238 -7.55 20.71 -12.48
CA GLU A 238 -6.96 22.04 -12.70
C GLU A 238 -5.73 21.98 -13.60
N GLN A 239 -4.60 21.47 -13.11
CA GLN A 239 -3.33 21.43 -13.87
C GLN A 239 -3.22 20.21 -14.78
N PHE A 240 -4.04 19.18 -14.54
CA PHE A 240 -4.13 18.02 -15.43
C PHE A 240 -5.52 17.39 -15.37
N ASN A 241 -5.88 16.65 -16.41
CA ASN A 241 -7.15 15.95 -16.57
C ASN A 241 -6.96 14.59 -17.23
N ILE A 242 -7.98 13.75 -17.13
CA ILE A 242 -8.08 12.47 -17.85
C ILE A 242 -9.38 12.37 -18.63
N LYS A 243 -9.32 11.71 -19.77
CA LYS A 243 -10.50 11.32 -20.54
C LYS A 243 -10.45 9.82 -20.82
N GLU A 244 -11.44 9.10 -20.32
CA GLU A 244 -11.64 7.68 -20.63
C GLU A 244 -11.88 7.47 -22.14
N LEU A 245 -11.24 6.44 -22.68
CA LEU A 245 -11.41 6.00 -24.07
C LEU A 245 -12.03 4.59 -24.12
N SER A 246 -11.51 3.64 -23.34
CA SER A 246 -12.08 2.30 -23.18
C SER A 246 -11.79 1.71 -21.80
N SER A 247 -12.58 0.71 -21.40
CA SER A 247 -12.40 -0.05 -20.15
C SER A 247 -12.85 -1.49 -20.35
N GLU A 248 -11.90 -2.40 -20.44
CA GLU A 248 -12.10 -3.85 -20.50
C GLU A 248 -11.27 -4.53 -19.40
N GLU A 249 -11.54 -5.81 -19.13
CA GLU A 249 -10.74 -6.61 -18.20
C GLU A 249 -9.27 -6.66 -18.69
N ASP A 250 -8.37 -6.32 -17.77
CA ASP A 250 -6.92 -6.23 -17.97
C ASP A 250 -6.46 -5.18 -18.98
N GLU A 251 -7.35 -4.30 -19.44
CA GLU A 251 -6.99 -3.22 -20.36
C GLU A 251 -7.92 -2.00 -20.22
N GLN A 252 -7.38 -0.90 -19.69
CA GLN A 252 -8.06 0.40 -19.70
C GLN A 252 -7.24 1.41 -20.49
N THR A 253 -7.89 2.16 -21.37
CA THR A 253 -7.24 3.22 -22.16
C THR A 253 -7.82 4.59 -21.83
N PHE A 254 -6.95 5.58 -21.75
CA PHE A 254 -7.33 6.95 -21.46
C PHE A 254 -6.36 7.94 -22.11
N ARG A 255 -6.83 9.16 -22.30
CA ARG A 255 -6.04 10.31 -22.70
C ARG A 255 -5.67 11.10 -21.45
N PHE A 256 -4.39 11.46 -21.33
CA PHE A 256 -3.89 12.36 -20.30
C PHE A 256 -3.72 13.77 -20.87
N GLU A 257 -4.21 14.78 -20.16
CA GLU A 257 -4.12 16.19 -20.55
C GLU A 257 -3.46 16.98 -19.42
N GLY A 258 -2.13 17.11 -19.46
CA GLY A 258 -1.37 17.88 -18.47
C GLY A 258 -1.02 19.28 -18.98
N MET A 259 -0.72 20.20 -18.05
CA MET A 259 -0.31 21.57 -18.38
C MET A 259 0.98 21.66 -19.21
N PHE A 260 1.83 20.61 -19.19
CA PHE A 260 3.07 20.57 -19.97
C PHE A 260 2.87 19.97 -21.36
N ARG A 261 2.02 18.94 -21.48
CA ARG A 261 1.64 18.27 -22.73
C ARG A 261 0.45 17.34 -22.53
N ALA A 262 -0.21 17.00 -23.63
CA ALA A 262 -1.17 15.90 -23.70
C ALA A 262 -0.49 14.62 -24.21
N ILE A 263 -0.93 13.46 -23.69
CA ILE A 263 -0.43 12.14 -24.08
C ILE A 263 -1.64 11.25 -24.36
N ASP A 264 -1.69 10.68 -25.56
CA ASP A 264 -2.87 9.98 -26.08
C ASP A 264 -2.46 8.91 -27.11
N PRO A 265 -2.84 7.63 -26.94
CA PRO A 265 -3.48 7.02 -25.77
C PRO A 265 -2.46 6.52 -24.75
N LEU A 266 -2.86 6.47 -23.48
CA LEU A 266 -2.18 5.70 -22.44
C LEU A 266 -3.00 4.44 -22.11
N THR A 267 -2.30 3.34 -21.83
CA THR A 267 -2.92 2.06 -21.47
C THR A 267 -2.39 1.56 -20.14
N ILE A 268 -3.29 1.03 -19.31
CA ILE A 268 -2.97 0.35 -18.05
C ILE A 268 -3.67 -1.01 -18.00
N THR A 269 -3.09 -1.95 -17.26
CA THR A 269 -3.65 -3.30 -17.08
C THR A 269 -4.32 -3.51 -15.73
N LEU A 270 -3.98 -2.69 -14.71
CA LEU A 270 -4.68 -2.72 -13.42
C LEU A 270 -6.16 -2.35 -13.63
N ASN A 271 -7.06 -3.21 -13.14
CA ASN A 271 -8.50 -3.06 -13.29
C ASN A 271 -9.12 -2.01 -12.35
N GLY A 272 -10.24 -1.43 -12.77
CA GLY A 272 -11.02 -0.45 -12.00
C GLY A 272 -10.75 1.01 -12.38
N ALA A 273 -11.81 1.81 -12.47
CA ALA A 273 -11.76 3.20 -12.95
C ALA A 273 -10.78 4.10 -12.17
N HIS A 274 -10.64 3.86 -10.86
CA HIS A 274 -9.73 4.59 -9.98
C HIS A 274 -8.25 4.40 -10.35
N GLN A 275 -7.89 3.31 -11.05
CA GLN A 275 -6.51 3.09 -11.49
C GLN A 275 -6.08 4.06 -12.58
N ARG A 276 -7.02 4.56 -13.41
CA ARG A 276 -6.72 5.64 -14.38
C ARG A 276 -6.34 6.93 -13.66
N THR A 277 -7.03 7.25 -12.56
CA THR A 277 -6.68 8.38 -11.69
C THR A 277 -5.29 8.20 -11.08
N ASN A 278 -4.99 7.02 -10.51
CA ASN A 278 -3.66 6.72 -9.95
C ASN A 278 -2.55 6.81 -11.02
N ALA A 279 -2.80 6.30 -12.22
CA ALA A 279 -1.88 6.38 -13.35
C ALA A 279 -1.66 7.84 -13.78
N ALA A 280 -2.70 8.65 -13.85
CA ALA A 280 -2.59 10.07 -14.19
C ALA A 280 -1.81 10.87 -13.14
N VAL A 281 -1.98 10.54 -11.86
CA VAL A 281 -1.15 11.11 -10.77
C VAL A 281 0.31 10.72 -10.95
N ALA A 282 0.61 9.46 -11.29
CA ALA A 282 1.97 9.03 -11.59
C ALA A 282 2.55 9.74 -12.83
N VAL A 283 1.79 9.86 -13.91
CA VAL A 283 2.18 10.58 -15.14
C VAL A 283 2.47 12.04 -14.81
N MET A 284 1.58 12.73 -14.09
CA MET A 284 1.80 14.13 -13.71
C MET A 284 3.03 14.29 -12.82
N THR A 285 3.25 13.35 -11.88
CA THR A 285 4.45 13.32 -11.03
C THR A 285 5.72 13.22 -11.88
N LEU A 286 5.75 12.31 -12.85
CA LEU A 286 6.87 12.14 -13.78
C LEU A 286 7.06 13.38 -14.67
N GLU A 287 5.98 14.00 -15.15
CA GLU A 287 6.06 15.21 -15.95
C GLU A 287 6.62 16.41 -15.15
N VAL A 288 6.26 16.56 -13.87
CA VAL A 288 6.87 17.57 -12.98
C VAL A 288 8.37 17.29 -12.82
N LEU A 289 8.75 16.04 -12.54
CA LEU A 289 10.17 15.67 -12.41
C LEU A 289 10.94 15.87 -13.73
N ARG A 290 10.30 15.60 -14.87
CA ARG A 290 10.87 15.84 -16.21
C ARG A 290 11.17 17.32 -16.43
N GLN A 291 10.26 18.21 -16.01
CA GLN A 291 10.44 19.66 -16.18
C GLN A 291 11.44 20.28 -15.20
N TYR A 292 11.39 19.91 -13.92
CA TYR A 292 12.15 20.62 -12.86
C TYR A 292 13.39 19.89 -12.37
N TYR A 293 13.51 18.58 -12.63
CA TYR A 293 14.59 17.73 -12.12
C TYR A 293 15.38 17.02 -13.23
N ALA A 294 15.17 17.42 -14.49
CA ALA A 294 15.84 16.85 -15.67
C ALA A 294 15.72 15.31 -15.75
N LEU A 295 14.61 14.75 -15.24
CA LEU A 295 14.26 13.35 -15.43
C LEU A 295 13.97 13.12 -16.92
N ILE A 296 14.60 12.12 -17.53
CA ILE A 296 14.35 11.74 -18.92
C ILE A 296 13.26 10.66 -18.90
N VAL A 297 12.12 10.97 -19.52
CA VAL A 297 11.00 10.04 -19.65
C VAL A 297 10.61 10.00 -21.12
N GLU A 298 11.03 8.94 -21.80
CA GLU A 298 10.64 8.67 -23.18
C GLU A 298 9.22 8.12 -23.23
N ASP A 299 8.46 8.50 -24.27
CA ASP A 299 7.03 8.18 -24.34
C ASP A 299 6.75 6.68 -24.44
N ASP A 300 7.63 5.94 -25.13
CA ASP A 300 7.54 4.48 -25.23
C ASP A 300 7.75 3.81 -23.86
N ALA A 301 8.75 4.27 -23.09
CA ALA A 301 9.04 3.75 -21.76
C ALA A 301 7.92 4.10 -20.75
N LEU A 302 7.33 5.29 -20.87
CA LEU A 302 6.14 5.68 -20.11
C LEU A 302 4.97 4.76 -20.42
N ALA A 303 4.66 4.55 -21.69
CA ALA A 303 3.53 3.71 -22.10
C ALA A 303 3.72 2.24 -21.69
N GLU A 304 4.92 1.69 -21.90
CA GLU A 304 5.27 0.33 -21.50
C GLU A 304 5.24 0.15 -19.97
N GLY A 305 5.81 1.10 -19.23
CA GLY A 305 5.84 1.07 -17.77
C GLY A 305 4.44 1.14 -17.15
N LEU A 306 3.55 1.96 -17.70
CA LEU A 306 2.15 2.01 -17.27
C LEU A 306 1.40 0.71 -17.58
N ARG A 307 1.67 0.08 -18.73
CA ARG A 307 1.05 -1.18 -19.13
C ARG A 307 1.50 -2.36 -18.25
N GLU A 308 2.78 -2.43 -17.93
CA GLU A 308 3.37 -3.53 -17.16
C GLU A 308 3.27 -3.37 -15.64
N ALA A 309 2.86 -2.19 -15.15
CA ALA A 309 2.71 -1.96 -13.72
C ALA A 309 1.75 -2.98 -13.11
N ALA A 310 2.25 -3.75 -12.14
CA ALA A 310 1.50 -4.73 -11.38
C ALA A 310 1.44 -4.31 -9.91
N TRP A 311 0.28 -4.49 -9.28
CA TRP A 311 0.10 -4.20 -7.86
C TRP A 311 -0.66 -5.35 -7.18
N PRO A 312 0.06 -6.25 -6.50
CA PRO A 312 -0.54 -7.43 -5.87
C PRO A 312 -1.68 -7.10 -4.90
N GLY A 313 -2.71 -7.95 -4.89
CA GLY A 313 -3.83 -7.89 -3.95
C GLY A 313 -4.85 -6.77 -4.20
N ARG A 314 -4.83 -6.12 -5.36
CA ARG A 314 -5.84 -5.14 -5.79
C ARG A 314 -6.44 -5.57 -7.13
N LEU A 315 -7.68 -6.03 -7.11
CA LEU A 315 -8.38 -6.58 -8.27
C LEU A 315 -7.46 -7.53 -9.09
N GLU A 316 -6.67 -8.36 -8.40
CA GLU A 316 -5.68 -9.25 -9.01
C GLU A 316 -6.34 -10.60 -9.35
N MET A 317 -6.32 -10.98 -10.62
CA MET A 317 -6.79 -12.28 -11.07
C MET A 317 -5.72 -13.34 -10.81
N VAL A 318 -5.87 -14.12 -9.74
CA VAL A 318 -4.87 -15.13 -9.31
C VAL A 318 -5.12 -16.53 -9.89
N SER A 319 -6.30 -16.77 -10.45
CA SER A 319 -6.64 -18.01 -11.16
C SER A 319 -7.61 -17.72 -12.29
N ARG A 320 -7.43 -18.34 -13.46
CA ARG A 320 -8.35 -18.22 -14.62
C ARG A 320 -9.36 -19.36 -14.72
N LEU A 321 -9.05 -20.54 -14.16
CA LEU A 321 -9.93 -21.71 -14.17
C LEU A 321 -9.81 -22.48 -12.84
N PRO A 322 -10.76 -22.32 -11.91
CA PRO A 322 -11.87 -21.35 -11.93
C PRO A 322 -11.36 -19.90 -11.84
N ARG A 323 -12.18 -18.92 -12.23
CA ARG A 323 -11.82 -17.49 -12.16
C ARG A 323 -11.85 -17.00 -10.72
N ILE A 324 -10.69 -16.73 -10.13
CA ILE A 324 -10.55 -16.24 -8.75
C ILE A 324 -9.85 -14.87 -8.76
N LEU A 325 -10.59 -13.85 -8.34
CA LEU A 325 -10.13 -12.49 -8.13
C LEU A 325 -9.86 -12.25 -6.64
N ILE A 326 -8.79 -11.53 -6.31
CA ILE A 326 -8.50 -11.10 -4.93
C ILE A 326 -8.46 -9.57 -4.85
N ASP A 327 -9.05 -9.00 -3.81
CA ASP A 327 -8.99 -7.57 -3.55
C ASP A 327 -9.05 -7.23 -2.06
N GLY A 328 -8.09 -6.46 -1.56
CA GLY A 328 -8.02 -6.09 -0.14
C GLY A 328 -8.93 -4.93 0.30
N ALA A 329 -10.04 -4.65 -0.37
CA ALA A 329 -11.09 -3.75 0.09
C ALA A 329 -11.57 -4.13 1.49
N HIS A 330 -11.53 -3.16 2.41
CA HIS A 330 -11.81 -3.39 3.84
C HIS A 330 -12.41 -2.16 4.53
N ASN A 331 -12.70 -1.11 3.76
CA ASN A 331 -13.37 0.13 4.16
C ASN A 331 -14.49 0.45 3.14
N PRO A 332 -15.43 1.35 3.46
CA PRO A 332 -16.59 1.61 2.61
C PRO A 332 -16.21 2.06 1.19
N GLU A 333 -15.24 2.95 1.03
CA GLU A 333 -14.78 3.44 -0.27
C GLU A 333 -14.10 2.36 -1.12
N GLY A 334 -13.33 1.48 -0.49
CA GLY A 334 -12.72 0.33 -1.13
C GLY A 334 -13.78 -0.68 -1.58
N ALA A 335 -14.78 -0.96 -0.74
CA ALA A 335 -15.90 -1.83 -1.09
C ALA A 335 -16.74 -1.26 -2.25
N ALA A 336 -17.02 0.04 -2.23
CA ALA A 336 -17.68 0.73 -3.32
C ALA A 336 -16.88 0.63 -4.62
N SER A 337 -15.56 0.84 -4.55
CA SER A 337 -14.64 0.73 -5.71
C SER A 337 -14.59 -0.69 -6.27
N LEU A 338 -14.53 -1.70 -5.40
CA LEU A 338 -14.58 -3.12 -5.78
C LEU A 338 -15.90 -3.44 -6.49
N VAL A 339 -17.04 -3.07 -5.91
CA VAL A 339 -18.37 -3.31 -6.48
C VAL A 339 -18.55 -2.61 -7.83
N GLN A 340 -18.05 -1.37 -7.95
CA GLN A 340 -18.05 -0.66 -9.22
C GLN A 340 -17.24 -1.40 -10.28
N ALA A 341 -16.03 -1.88 -9.96
CA ALA A 341 -15.21 -2.65 -10.88
C ALA A 341 -15.89 -3.97 -11.29
N LEU A 342 -16.45 -4.71 -10.33
CA LEU A 342 -17.21 -5.94 -10.60
C LEU A 342 -18.35 -5.71 -11.58
N ARG A 343 -19.08 -4.59 -11.46
CA ARG A 343 -20.20 -4.26 -12.36
C ARG A 343 -19.79 -3.75 -13.74
N THR A 344 -18.65 -3.07 -13.84
CA THR A 344 -18.30 -2.29 -15.06
C THR A 344 -17.18 -2.91 -15.87
N THR A 345 -16.30 -3.70 -15.24
CA THR A 345 -15.12 -4.29 -15.88
C THR A 345 -15.27 -5.79 -16.09
N TYR A 346 -15.87 -6.50 -15.13
CA TYR A 346 -15.95 -7.96 -15.18
C TYR A 346 -17.29 -8.44 -15.73
N LYS A 347 -17.24 -9.52 -16.52
CA LYS A 347 -18.43 -10.24 -17.01
C LYS A 347 -18.49 -11.61 -16.34
N TYR A 348 -19.64 -11.95 -15.78
CA TYR A 348 -19.88 -13.23 -15.10
C TYR A 348 -21.38 -13.52 -15.00
N ASP A 349 -21.75 -14.80 -14.86
CA ASP A 349 -23.14 -15.24 -14.65
C ASP A 349 -23.51 -15.22 -13.17
N ARG A 350 -22.65 -15.77 -12.30
CA ARG A 350 -22.79 -15.70 -10.83
C ARG A 350 -21.56 -15.13 -10.15
N LEU A 351 -21.80 -14.46 -9.02
CA LEU A 351 -20.76 -13.92 -8.15
C LEU A 351 -20.72 -14.67 -6.82
N HIS A 352 -19.62 -15.38 -6.59
CA HIS A 352 -19.33 -16.02 -5.32
C HIS A 352 -18.26 -15.22 -4.57
N VAL A 353 -18.59 -14.74 -3.38
CA VAL A 353 -17.66 -13.93 -2.57
C VAL A 353 -17.25 -14.67 -1.33
N MET A 354 -15.95 -14.67 -1.05
CA MET A 354 -15.37 -15.08 0.21
C MET A 354 -14.82 -13.86 0.95
N MET A 355 -15.21 -13.67 2.20
CA MET A 355 -14.90 -12.47 2.97
C MET A 355 -14.41 -12.78 4.39
N ALA A 356 -13.36 -12.08 4.79
CA ALA A 356 -12.92 -11.96 6.17
C ALA A 356 -12.71 -10.49 6.54
N MET A 357 -13.05 -10.09 7.76
CA MET A 357 -12.80 -8.71 8.23
C MET A 357 -12.05 -8.71 9.57
N VAL A 358 -11.45 -7.58 9.91
CA VAL A 358 -10.85 -7.33 11.24
C VAL A 358 -11.83 -6.55 12.12
N GLU A 359 -11.71 -6.65 13.45
CA GLU A 359 -12.73 -6.16 14.41
C GLU A 359 -12.99 -4.65 14.35
N ASN A 360 -11.97 -3.83 14.08
CA ASN A 360 -12.07 -2.36 14.21
C ASN A 360 -12.33 -1.67 12.86
N LYS A 361 -13.28 -2.17 12.08
CA LYS A 361 -13.64 -1.61 10.77
C LYS A 361 -15.13 -1.32 10.69
N ASN A 362 -15.54 -0.47 9.75
CA ASN A 362 -16.95 -0.15 9.53
C ASN A 362 -17.61 -1.27 8.69
N HIS A 363 -17.91 -2.40 9.34
CA HIS A 363 -18.42 -3.59 8.65
C HIS A 363 -19.75 -3.34 7.96
N ARG A 364 -20.67 -2.62 8.61
CA ARG A 364 -22.01 -2.39 8.06
C ARG A 364 -21.97 -1.66 6.73
N ASP A 365 -21.20 -0.59 6.63
CA ASP A 365 -21.12 0.19 5.39
C ASP A 365 -20.36 -0.57 4.28
N VAL A 366 -19.37 -1.40 4.62
CA VAL A 366 -18.77 -2.34 3.67
C VAL A 366 -19.80 -3.34 3.15
N LEU A 367 -20.58 -3.97 4.04
CA LEU A 367 -21.59 -4.96 3.68
C LEU A 367 -22.70 -4.37 2.80
N LYS A 368 -23.16 -3.14 3.08
CA LYS A 368 -24.17 -2.44 2.25
C LYS A 368 -23.79 -2.36 0.78
N HIS A 369 -22.50 -2.26 0.46
CA HIS A 369 -22.04 -2.25 -0.93
C HIS A 369 -22.02 -3.65 -1.54
N ILE A 370 -21.59 -4.66 -0.78
CA ILE A 370 -21.30 -6.00 -1.31
C ILE A 370 -22.54 -6.88 -1.38
N LEU A 371 -23.37 -6.92 -0.33
CA LEU A 371 -24.53 -7.83 -0.25
C LEU A 371 -25.50 -7.74 -1.44
N PRO A 372 -25.76 -6.57 -2.06
CA PRO A 372 -26.69 -6.47 -3.18
C PRO A 372 -26.24 -7.11 -4.51
N ILE A 373 -25.00 -7.59 -4.62
CA ILE A 373 -24.47 -8.11 -5.91
C ILE A 373 -24.05 -9.58 -5.86
N VAL A 374 -24.08 -10.22 -4.68
CA VAL A 374 -23.56 -11.58 -4.51
C VAL A 374 -24.65 -12.63 -4.70
N ASP A 375 -24.30 -13.78 -5.25
CA ASP A 375 -25.15 -14.98 -5.29
C ASP A 375 -24.84 -15.92 -4.12
N THR A 376 -23.57 -15.99 -3.74
CA THR A 376 -23.09 -16.70 -2.55
C THR A 376 -22.09 -15.84 -1.78
N LEU A 377 -22.23 -15.80 -0.45
CA LEU A 377 -21.26 -15.20 0.46
C LEU A 377 -20.74 -16.24 1.44
N ILE A 378 -19.44 -16.49 1.41
CA ILE A 378 -18.70 -17.29 2.38
C ILE A 378 -18.03 -16.33 3.36
N VAL A 379 -18.44 -16.35 4.63
CA VAL A 379 -17.73 -15.60 5.68
C VAL A 379 -16.73 -16.52 6.37
N THR A 380 -15.51 -16.02 6.56
CA THR A 380 -14.38 -16.78 7.10
C THR A 380 -13.54 -15.98 8.09
N GLU A 381 -12.55 -16.65 8.68
CA GLU A 381 -11.59 -16.04 9.60
C GLU A 381 -10.20 -15.99 8.95
N PRO A 382 -9.56 -14.81 8.87
CA PRO A 382 -8.16 -14.74 8.50
C PRO A 382 -7.32 -15.32 9.64
N ASP A 383 -6.14 -15.84 9.31
CA ASP A 383 -5.13 -16.06 10.34
C ASP A 383 -4.58 -14.69 10.75
N PHE A 384 -5.17 -14.05 11.77
CA PHE A 384 -4.78 -12.75 12.32
C PHE A 384 -5.34 -12.57 13.73
N ARG A 385 -4.56 -11.98 14.65
CA ARG A 385 -4.95 -11.87 16.06
C ARG A 385 -6.18 -10.99 16.33
N SER A 386 -6.41 -9.94 15.55
CA SER A 386 -7.57 -9.04 15.69
C SER A 386 -8.62 -9.28 14.60
N ARG A 387 -8.79 -10.56 14.22
CA ARG A 387 -9.82 -10.99 13.29
C ARG A 387 -11.22 -10.86 13.90
N LEU A 388 -12.19 -10.48 13.08
CA LEU A 388 -13.59 -10.62 13.45
C LEU A 388 -13.98 -12.11 13.36
N ASN A 389 -14.67 -12.62 14.37
CA ASN A 389 -15.22 -13.98 14.35
C ASN A 389 -16.20 -14.16 13.18
N ALA A 390 -16.12 -15.28 12.46
CA ALA A 390 -16.96 -15.49 11.28
C ALA A 390 -18.47 -15.53 11.61
N GLU A 391 -18.85 -16.00 12.80
CA GLU A 391 -20.27 -15.99 13.21
C GLU A 391 -20.77 -14.58 13.51
N LEU A 392 -19.94 -13.75 14.13
CA LEU A 392 -20.29 -12.33 14.34
C LEU A 392 -20.43 -11.60 13.01
N LEU A 393 -19.55 -11.87 12.05
CA LEU A 393 -19.69 -11.34 10.70
C LEU A 393 -20.96 -11.86 10.01
N ALA A 394 -21.30 -13.15 10.18
CA ALA A 394 -22.54 -13.72 9.67
C ALA A 394 -23.78 -13.05 10.27
N ASP A 395 -23.77 -12.73 11.57
CA ASP A 395 -24.86 -12.02 12.23
C ASP A 395 -25.04 -10.60 11.68
N LEU A 396 -23.93 -9.89 11.42
CA LEU A 396 -23.97 -8.59 10.75
C LEU A 396 -24.55 -8.71 9.33
N VAL A 397 -24.13 -9.72 8.57
CA VAL A 397 -24.69 -10.01 7.24
C VAL A 397 -26.19 -10.26 7.31
N ARG A 398 -26.65 -11.08 8.28
CA ARG A 398 -28.09 -11.36 8.47
C ARG A 398 -28.86 -10.10 8.83
N ALA A 399 -28.29 -9.21 9.64
CA ALA A 399 -28.92 -7.96 10.06
C ALA A 399 -29.00 -6.92 8.93
N GLU A 400 -28.05 -6.89 8.01
CA GLU A 400 -28.02 -5.97 6.86
C GLU A 400 -28.64 -6.56 5.59
N LYS A 401 -29.10 -7.82 5.62
CA LYS A 401 -29.72 -8.49 4.47
C LYS A 401 -31.06 -7.85 4.13
N SER A 402 -31.20 -7.39 2.89
CA SER A 402 -32.47 -6.92 2.33
C SER A 402 -33.36 -8.10 1.92
N GLU A 403 -34.69 -7.93 2.01
CA GLU A 403 -35.66 -8.88 1.45
C GLU A 403 -35.69 -8.88 -0.08
N GLU A 404 -35.16 -7.83 -0.72
CA GLU A 404 -35.20 -7.64 -2.17
C GLU A 404 -34.19 -8.52 -2.93
N HIS A 405 -33.12 -9.00 -2.28
CA HIS A 405 -32.08 -9.80 -2.93
C HIS A 405 -31.72 -11.03 -2.09
N SER A 406 -31.94 -12.22 -2.66
CA SER A 406 -31.61 -13.48 -2.01
C SER A 406 -30.25 -14.01 -2.45
N PHE A 407 -29.39 -14.28 -1.48
CA PHE A 407 -28.12 -14.98 -1.67
C PHE A 407 -27.94 -16.09 -0.62
N GLU A 408 -27.09 -17.06 -0.93
CA GLU A 408 -26.67 -18.12 -0.02
C GLU A 408 -25.56 -17.62 0.93
N LEU A 409 -25.74 -17.79 2.24
CA LEU A 409 -24.72 -17.44 3.24
C LEU A 409 -24.11 -18.72 3.83
N ILE A 410 -22.80 -18.86 3.70
CA ILE A 410 -22.02 -19.98 4.23
C ILE A 410 -21.07 -19.42 5.30
N VAL A 411 -21.04 -20.03 6.48
CA VAL A 411 -20.05 -19.73 7.50
C VAL A 411 -19.00 -20.84 7.51
N GLU A 412 -17.75 -20.50 7.25
CA GLU A 412 -16.63 -21.42 7.26
C GLU A 412 -15.42 -20.77 7.93
N LYS A 413 -15.09 -21.21 9.14
CA LYS A 413 -14.05 -20.57 9.96
C LYS A 413 -12.65 -20.82 9.42
N ASP A 414 -12.40 -21.96 8.78
CA ASP A 414 -11.11 -22.23 8.14
C ASP A 414 -11.08 -21.63 6.74
N TRP A 415 -10.30 -20.57 6.54
CA TRP A 415 -10.17 -19.93 5.24
C TRP A 415 -9.66 -20.88 4.15
N ARG A 416 -8.91 -21.94 4.48
CA ARG A 416 -8.47 -22.91 3.47
C ARG A 416 -9.66 -23.71 2.94
N GLU A 417 -10.54 -24.11 3.84
CA GLU A 417 -11.78 -24.81 3.51
C GLU A 417 -12.78 -23.87 2.81
N GLY A 418 -12.87 -22.62 3.23
CA GLY A 418 -13.65 -21.58 2.56
C GLY A 418 -13.18 -21.35 1.12
N LEU A 419 -11.86 -21.29 0.90
CA LEU A 419 -11.27 -21.14 -0.44
C LEU A 419 -11.56 -22.38 -1.29
N ARG A 420 -11.43 -23.58 -0.72
CA ARG A 420 -11.77 -24.83 -1.42
C ARG A 420 -13.22 -24.85 -1.87
N LYS A 421 -14.15 -24.42 -1.01
CA LYS A 421 -15.58 -24.28 -1.36
C LYS A 421 -15.78 -23.26 -2.47
N LEU A 422 -15.16 -22.08 -2.37
CA LEU A 422 -15.22 -21.02 -3.39
C LEU A 422 -14.78 -21.55 -4.76
N GLN A 423 -13.64 -22.25 -4.82
CA GLN A 423 -13.12 -22.83 -6.05
C GLN A 423 -14.06 -23.89 -6.65
N GLN A 424 -14.71 -24.69 -5.82
CA GLN A 424 -15.61 -25.74 -6.29
C GLN A 424 -16.95 -25.22 -6.80
N MET A 425 -17.46 -24.14 -6.22
CA MET A 425 -18.74 -23.55 -6.65
C MET A 425 -18.62 -22.64 -7.86
N THR A 426 -17.44 -22.03 -8.07
CA THR A 426 -17.21 -21.10 -9.17
C THR A 426 -17.15 -21.88 -10.49
N GLY A 427 -18.23 -21.82 -11.28
CA GLY A 427 -18.29 -22.39 -12.62
C GLY A 427 -17.42 -21.66 -13.64
N GLU A 428 -17.43 -22.15 -14.88
CA GLU A 428 -16.60 -21.60 -15.98
C GLU A 428 -16.98 -20.16 -16.37
N THR A 429 -18.26 -19.80 -16.25
CA THR A 429 -18.78 -18.45 -16.54
C THR A 429 -18.99 -17.59 -15.29
N ASP A 430 -18.71 -18.13 -14.10
CA ASP A 430 -18.86 -17.44 -12.83
C ASP A 430 -17.58 -16.69 -12.44
N LEU A 431 -17.67 -15.89 -11.37
CA LEU A 431 -16.53 -15.21 -10.77
C LEU A 431 -16.49 -15.47 -9.26
N GLY A 432 -15.35 -16.01 -8.81
CA GLY A 432 -15.01 -16.09 -7.39
C GLY A 432 -14.21 -14.85 -6.97
N VAL A 433 -14.60 -14.21 -5.87
CA VAL A 433 -13.89 -13.03 -5.33
C VAL A 433 -13.53 -13.27 -3.87
N VAL A 434 -12.27 -13.00 -3.50
CA VAL A 434 -11.82 -12.99 -2.11
C VAL A 434 -11.55 -11.55 -1.67
N THR A 435 -12.15 -11.11 -0.56
CA THR A 435 -12.02 -9.73 -0.08
C THR A 435 -12.13 -9.56 1.45
N GLY A 436 -12.07 -8.32 1.92
CA GLY A 436 -12.38 -7.90 3.29
C GLY A 436 -11.16 -7.58 4.17
N THR A 437 -9.97 -8.10 3.86
CA THR A 437 -8.73 -7.75 4.57
C THR A 437 -7.48 -8.21 3.83
N LEU A 438 -6.44 -7.35 3.82
CA LEU A 438 -5.14 -7.68 3.21
C LEU A 438 -4.49 -8.94 3.81
N TYR A 439 -4.79 -9.29 5.05
CA TYR A 439 -4.25 -10.51 5.69
C TYR A 439 -4.79 -11.80 5.04
N LEU A 440 -6.08 -11.83 4.69
CA LEU A 440 -6.67 -12.94 3.95
C LEU A 440 -6.14 -12.95 2.51
N ILE A 441 -5.99 -11.76 1.91
CA ILE A 441 -5.47 -11.63 0.54
C ILE A 441 -4.05 -12.20 0.44
N GLY A 442 -3.17 -11.89 1.41
CA GLY A 442 -1.82 -12.44 1.46
C GLY A 442 -1.79 -13.97 1.53
N ASP A 443 -2.64 -14.56 2.37
CA ASP A 443 -2.77 -16.01 2.51
C ASP A 443 -3.27 -16.70 1.25
N VAL A 444 -4.38 -16.22 0.70
CA VAL A 444 -4.99 -16.79 -0.50
C VAL A 444 -4.05 -16.64 -1.69
N ARG A 445 -3.41 -15.48 -1.84
CA ARG A 445 -2.44 -15.24 -2.91
C ARG A 445 -1.26 -16.19 -2.83
N SER A 446 -0.64 -16.32 -1.65
CA SER A 446 0.50 -17.23 -1.43
C SER A 446 0.12 -18.69 -1.72
N ARG A 447 -1.08 -19.09 -1.29
CA ARG A 447 -1.60 -20.44 -1.50
C ARG A 447 -1.83 -20.75 -2.97
N ILE A 448 -2.47 -19.84 -3.72
CA ILE A 448 -2.81 -20.08 -5.13
C ILE A 448 -1.58 -20.01 -6.04
N LEU A 449 -0.72 -19.00 -5.87
CA LEU A 449 0.39 -18.76 -6.79
C LEU A 449 1.63 -19.61 -6.48
N TYR A 450 1.87 -19.93 -5.20
CA TYR A 450 3.13 -20.55 -4.75
C TYR A 450 2.94 -21.84 -3.94
N ASN A 451 1.69 -22.22 -3.64
CA ASN A 451 1.36 -23.35 -2.75
C ASN A 451 2.08 -23.27 -1.38
N SER A 452 2.21 -22.06 -0.85
CA SER A 452 2.81 -21.76 0.45
C SER A 452 1.86 -20.97 1.36
N ASP A 453 2.23 -20.82 2.63
CA ASP A 453 1.58 -19.86 3.52
C ASP A 453 2.30 -18.50 3.44
N SER A 454 1.63 -17.40 3.81
CA SER A 454 2.27 -16.08 3.90
C SER A 454 3.04 -15.94 5.23
N GLU A 455 4.08 -15.11 5.28
CA GLU A 455 4.73 -14.76 6.54
C GLU A 455 3.79 -13.93 7.42
N LYS A 456 3.70 -14.28 8.70
CA LYS A 456 2.88 -13.58 9.68
C LYS A 456 3.75 -12.60 10.46
N GLY A 457 3.25 -11.39 10.64
CA GLY A 457 3.98 -10.29 11.26
C GLY A 457 3.20 -9.71 12.43
N TRP A 458 2.65 -10.58 13.29
CA TRP A 458 1.82 -10.21 14.45
C TRP A 458 1.91 -11.18 15.61
#